data_AF-A0A8J3EP45-F1
#
_entry.id   AF-A0A8J3EP45-F1
#
_cell.length_a   1.000
_cell.length_b   1.000
_cell.length_c   1.000
_cell.angle_alpha   90.00
_cell.angle_beta   90.00
_cell.angle_gamma   90.00
#
_symmetry.space_group_name_H-M   'P 1'
#
loop_
_entity.id
_entity.type
_entity.pdbx_description
1 polymer ?
#
loop_
_entity_poly.entity_id
_entity_poly.type
_entity_poly.pdbx_seq_one_letter_code
_entity_poly.pdbx_strand_id
1 'polypeptide(L)'
;MKILKISVFCLIALFIAYYTFKWTQGVIEKQNANYLPENPYIEKEKDHHTTQDYSSSESQPMQGHNVNGSRAVELPIDGKQNNHIIYKGQLYITNNKGKTWLAVPDDDTLGYPRISDDQKSLSESNIYVSSERVAIVYGGQGPENISVLFTDGQYLGEIWRVWSLSKSATQNLQKGYEKLYIDFLNSDKTGYIVAIRKEGEQQVVTAYRSVNSGITWDAVHTNDPLYNEIMKHFGL
;
A
#
# COMPACT_ATOMS: atom_id res chain seq x y z
N MET A 1 -52.91 20.99 2.35
CA MET A 1 -52.86 19.57 2.79
C MET A 1 -51.71 18.74 2.19
N LYS A 2 -51.33 18.92 0.91
CA LYS A 2 -50.24 18.12 0.29
C LYS A 2 -48.84 18.42 0.87
N ILE A 3 -48.52 19.69 1.12
CA ILE A 3 -47.22 20.12 1.65
C ILE A 3 -46.99 19.60 3.08
N LEU A 4 -48.02 19.65 3.94
CA LEU A 4 -47.96 19.12 5.31
C LEU A 4 -47.67 17.61 5.32
N LYS A 5 -48.24 16.84 4.39
CA LYS A 5 -47.98 15.39 4.28
C LYS A 5 -46.54 15.08 3.84
N ILE A 6 -45.97 15.90 2.97
CA ILE A 6 -44.58 15.76 2.51
C ILE A 6 -43.60 16.07 3.65
N SER A 7 -43.85 17.15 4.41
CA SER A 7 -43.01 17.51 5.57
C SER A 7 -43.04 16.44 6.66
N VAL A 8 -44.20 15.84 6.95
CA VAL A 8 -44.32 14.74 7.91
C VAL A 8 -43.56 13.50 7.42
N PHE A 9 -43.64 13.18 6.13
CA PHE A 9 -42.90 12.05 5.56
C PHE A 9 -41.38 12.24 5.64
N CYS A 10 -40.87 13.44 5.35
CA CYS A 10 -39.45 13.76 5.51
C CYS A 10 -38.96 13.66 6.96
N LEU A 11 -39.76 14.11 7.92
CA LEU A 11 -39.44 13.99 9.35
C LEU A 11 -39.38 12.52 9.81
N ILE A 12 -40.31 11.69 9.34
CA ILE A 12 -40.31 10.24 9.63
C ILE A 12 -39.07 9.57 9.02
N ALA A 13 -38.71 9.91 7.78
CA ALA A 13 -37.52 9.36 7.13
C ALA A 13 -36.21 9.73 7.87
N LEU A 14 -36.10 10.98 8.35
CA LEU A 14 -34.96 11.41 9.16
C LEU A 14 -34.90 10.68 10.51
N PHE A 15 -36.05 10.45 11.14
CA PHE A 15 -36.13 9.66 12.37
C PHE A 15 -35.67 8.22 12.13
N ILE A 16 -36.14 7.57 11.07
CA ILE A 16 -35.73 6.20 10.73
C ILE A 16 -34.22 6.15 10.48
N ALA A 17 -33.67 7.07 9.69
CA ALA A 17 -32.24 7.12 9.39
C ALA A 17 -31.38 7.29 10.66
N TYR A 18 -31.80 8.16 11.58
CA TYR A 18 -31.11 8.37 12.85
C TYR A 18 -31.10 7.11 13.73
N TYR A 19 -32.25 6.44 13.85
CA TYR A 19 -32.36 5.21 14.64
C TYR A 19 -31.57 4.06 14.02
N THR A 20 -31.59 3.89 12.69
CA THR A 20 -30.78 2.88 12.02
C THR A 20 -29.29 3.13 12.25
N PHE A 21 -28.82 4.37 12.13
CA PHE A 21 -27.42 4.73 12.35
C PHE A 21 -26.96 4.42 13.78
N LYS A 22 -27.78 4.78 14.79
CA LYS A 22 -27.49 4.49 16.20
C LYS A 22 -27.48 2.98 16.50
N TRP A 23 -28.38 2.21 15.89
CA TRP A 23 -28.39 0.77 16.05
C TRP A 23 -27.15 0.11 15.44
N THR A 24 -26.73 0.54 14.24
CA THR A 24 -25.52 0.03 13.59
C THR A 24 -24.26 0.30 14.41
N GLN A 25 -24.12 1.51 14.98
CA GLN A 25 -23.01 1.85 15.88
C GLN A 25 -22.95 0.91 17.11
N GLY A 26 -24.10 0.66 17.74
CA GLY A 26 -24.15 -0.25 18.90
C GLY A 26 -23.87 -1.73 18.57
N VAL A 27 -24.17 -2.18 17.35
CA VAL A 27 -23.80 -3.54 16.89
C VAL A 27 -22.30 -3.65 16.66
N ILE A 28 -21.67 -2.64 16.05
CA ILE A 28 -20.23 -2.60 15.81
C ILE A 28 -19.46 -2.54 17.14
N GLU A 29 -19.90 -1.70 18.08
CA GLU A 29 -19.29 -1.63 19.41
C GLU A 29 -19.40 -2.97 20.17
N LYS A 30 -20.54 -3.67 20.07
CA LYS A 30 -20.70 -5.01 20.64
C LYS A 30 -19.83 -6.07 19.95
N GLN A 31 -19.64 -6.00 18.64
CA GLN A 31 -18.73 -6.91 17.94
C GLN A 31 -17.28 -6.66 18.35
N ASN A 32 -16.86 -5.40 18.42
CA ASN A 32 -15.51 -5.04 18.83
C ASN A 32 -15.23 -5.36 20.31
N ALA A 33 -16.22 -5.20 21.19
CA ALA A 33 -16.08 -5.56 22.61
C ALA A 33 -15.99 -7.08 22.85
N ASN A 34 -16.53 -7.89 21.94
CA ASN A 34 -16.47 -9.35 22.00
C ASN A 34 -15.41 -9.95 21.07
N TYR A 35 -14.63 -9.12 20.39
CA TYR A 35 -13.52 -9.57 19.56
C TYR A 35 -12.38 -10.02 20.46
N LEU A 36 -12.24 -11.34 20.61
CA LEU A 36 -11.03 -11.95 21.15
C LEU A 36 -10.12 -12.25 19.95
N PRO A 37 -8.92 -11.66 19.86
CA PRO A 37 -7.99 -11.99 18.80
C PRO A 37 -7.64 -13.47 18.92
N GLU A 38 -8.02 -14.26 17.92
CA GLU A 38 -7.63 -15.66 17.83
C GLU A 38 -6.13 -15.68 17.48
N ASN A 39 -5.31 -16.01 18.48
CA ASN A 39 -3.86 -16.11 18.33
C ASN A 39 -3.58 -17.22 17.29
N PRO A 40 -2.79 -16.97 16.22
CA PRO A 40 -2.54 -17.99 15.22
C PRO A 40 -1.97 -19.24 15.88
N TYR A 41 -2.48 -20.40 15.44
CA TYR A 41 -2.14 -21.73 15.93
C TYR A 41 -0.63 -21.89 16.15
N ILE A 42 -0.21 -21.99 17.41
CA ILE A 42 1.16 -22.38 17.77
C ILE A 42 1.17 -23.91 17.82
N GLU A 43 1.80 -24.52 16.81
CA GLU A 43 2.11 -25.95 16.83
C GLU A 43 3.04 -26.23 18.01
N LYS A 44 2.59 -27.06 18.96
CA LYS A 44 3.43 -27.48 20.08
C LYS A 44 4.52 -28.42 19.55
N GLU A 45 5.73 -27.90 19.51
CA GLU A 45 6.96 -28.61 19.18
C GLU A 45 7.09 -29.86 20.08
N LYS A 46 7.19 -31.04 19.46
CA LYS A 46 7.59 -32.26 20.15
C LYS A 46 9.12 -32.24 20.26
N ASP A 47 9.60 -32.25 21.49
CA ASP A 47 11.01 -32.41 21.84
C ASP A 47 11.65 -33.60 21.11
N HIS A 48 12.59 -33.31 20.22
CA HIS A 48 13.72 -34.20 19.96
C HIS A 48 14.98 -33.36 19.82
N HIS A 49 15.81 -33.40 20.87
CA HIS A 49 17.21 -32.97 20.84
C HIS A 49 17.95 -33.56 19.63
N THR A 50 18.48 -32.71 18.77
CA THR A 50 19.81 -32.94 18.20
C THR A 50 20.47 -31.61 17.88
N THR A 51 21.63 -31.41 18.49
CA THR A 51 22.50 -30.24 18.40
C THR A 51 22.98 -30.01 16.97
N GLN A 52 22.76 -28.82 16.41
CA GLN A 52 23.69 -28.20 15.47
C GLN A 52 23.43 -26.70 15.32
N ASP A 53 24.53 -25.94 15.43
CA ASP A 53 24.65 -24.51 15.15
C ASP A 53 23.88 -24.07 13.90
N TYR A 54 22.87 -23.23 14.08
CA TYR A 54 22.66 -22.02 13.29
C TYR A 54 22.02 -21.01 14.23
N SER A 55 22.76 -19.97 14.58
CA SER A 55 22.23 -18.76 15.21
C SER A 55 21.20 -18.16 14.26
N SER A 56 19.93 -18.53 14.46
CA SER A 56 18.79 -17.92 13.82
C SER A 56 18.71 -16.49 14.33
N SER A 57 19.09 -15.54 13.48
CA SER A 57 18.52 -14.21 13.57
C SER A 57 17.01 -14.39 13.39
N GLU A 58 16.28 -14.41 14.50
CA GLU A 58 14.85 -14.16 14.51
C GLU A 58 14.68 -12.82 13.80
N SER A 59 14.29 -12.90 12.53
CA SER A 59 14.05 -11.75 11.69
C SER A 59 12.87 -11.03 12.32
N GLN A 60 13.20 -9.91 12.98
CA GLN A 60 12.23 -8.97 13.49
C GLN A 60 11.16 -8.74 12.41
N PRO A 61 9.86 -8.82 12.73
CA PRO A 61 8.84 -8.42 11.77
C PRO A 61 9.17 -6.99 11.33
N MET A 62 9.47 -6.77 10.04
CA MET A 62 9.89 -5.48 9.52
C MET A 62 8.79 -4.45 9.82
N GLN A 63 9.04 -3.61 10.83
CA GLN A 63 8.18 -2.50 11.22
C GLN A 63 8.48 -1.36 10.26
N GLY A 64 7.48 -0.89 9.52
CA GLY A 64 7.63 0.29 8.69
C GLY A 64 8.05 1.50 9.53
N HIS A 65 8.80 2.39 8.92
CA HIS A 65 9.35 3.57 9.58
C HIS A 65 9.03 4.85 8.80
N ASN A 66 9.24 5.98 9.47
CA ASN A 66 9.06 7.28 8.86
C ASN A 66 10.35 7.73 8.20
N VAL A 67 10.22 8.36 7.02
CA VAL A 67 11.28 9.08 6.33
C VAL A 67 10.88 10.55 6.28
N ASN A 68 11.80 11.41 6.67
CA ASN A 68 11.57 12.85 6.60
C ASN A 68 11.61 13.30 5.15
N GLY A 69 10.54 13.93 4.70
CA GLY A 69 10.49 14.57 3.38
C GLY A 69 10.66 16.07 3.48
N SER A 70 10.12 16.75 2.48
CA SER A 70 10.08 18.21 2.44
C SER A 70 8.68 18.66 2.04
N ARG A 71 8.31 19.87 2.47
CA ARG A 71 7.02 20.46 2.12
C ARG A 71 6.89 20.57 0.60
N ALA A 72 5.67 20.38 0.11
CA ALA A 72 5.31 20.62 -1.29
C ALA A 72 5.84 21.96 -1.82
N VAL A 73 6.40 21.95 -3.04
CA VAL A 73 6.97 23.13 -3.70
C VAL A 73 6.33 23.40 -5.05
N GLU A 74 6.32 24.65 -5.48
CA GLU A 74 6.03 25.00 -6.87
C GLU A 74 7.30 24.81 -7.71
N LEU A 75 7.17 24.12 -8.84
CA LEU A 75 8.28 23.91 -9.77
C LEU A 75 8.06 24.76 -11.04
N PRO A 76 9.12 25.33 -11.63
CA PRO A 76 9.02 26.13 -12.85
C PRO A 76 8.91 25.22 -14.09
N ILE A 77 7.84 24.41 -14.15
CA ILE A 77 7.58 23.41 -15.20
C ILE A 77 6.11 23.45 -15.62
N ASP A 78 5.83 23.22 -16.91
CA ASP A 78 4.47 23.13 -17.44
C ASP A 78 3.86 21.75 -17.14
N GLY A 79 3.55 21.51 -15.87
CA GLY A 79 3.25 20.19 -15.31
C GLY A 79 1.82 19.65 -15.51
N LYS A 80 1.14 19.95 -16.62
CA LYS A 80 -0.32 19.70 -16.71
C LYS A 80 -0.74 18.26 -17.04
N GLN A 81 0.16 17.37 -17.48
CA GLN A 81 -0.26 16.07 -18.04
C GLN A 81 0.13 14.83 -17.21
N ASN A 82 1.20 14.88 -16.42
CA ASN A 82 1.67 13.70 -15.66
C ASN A 82 1.65 13.98 -14.17
N ASN A 83 1.30 12.96 -13.37
CA ASN A 83 1.30 13.07 -11.91
C ASN A 83 2.70 12.93 -11.30
N HIS A 84 3.74 12.67 -12.10
CA HIS A 84 5.12 12.55 -11.63
C HIS A 84 6.10 13.16 -12.64
N ILE A 85 7.27 13.58 -12.16
CA ILE A 85 8.36 14.11 -12.98
C ILE A 85 9.71 13.89 -12.28
N ILE A 86 10.79 13.73 -13.05
CA ILE A 86 12.15 13.87 -12.53
C ILE A 86 12.64 15.28 -12.83
N TYR A 87 12.97 16.04 -11.79
CA TYR A 87 13.51 17.39 -11.90
C TYR A 87 14.80 17.50 -11.09
N LYS A 88 15.89 17.91 -11.76
CA LYS A 88 17.25 17.98 -11.17
C LYS A 88 17.70 16.67 -10.48
N GLY A 89 17.32 15.52 -11.04
CA GLY A 89 17.69 14.20 -10.52
C GLY A 89 16.84 13.70 -9.34
N GLN A 90 15.83 14.47 -8.92
CA GLN A 90 14.90 14.07 -7.86
C GLN A 90 13.54 13.71 -8.47
N LEU A 91 12.92 12.65 -7.97
CA LEU A 91 11.53 12.32 -8.29
C LEU A 91 10.57 13.26 -7.53
N TYR A 92 9.63 13.83 -8.27
CA TYR A 92 8.55 14.64 -7.74
C TYR A 92 7.20 14.06 -8.16
N ILE A 93 6.23 14.11 -7.25
CA ILE A 93 4.85 13.68 -7.50
C ILE A 93 3.88 14.81 -7.17
N THR A 94 2.81 14.95 -7.95
CA THR A 94 1.74 15.90 -7.69
C THR A 94 0.41 15.18 -7.52
N ASN A 95 -0.37 15.59 -6.52
CA ASN A 95 -1.76 15.17 -6.32
C ASN A 95 -2.77 16.27 -6.64
N ASN A 96 -2.32 17.40 -7.19
CA ASN A 96 -3.13 18.59 -7.41
C ASN A 96 -2.95 19.19 -8.81
N LYS A 97 -2.71 18.32 -9.80
CA LYS A 97 -2.58 18.66 -11.22
C LYS A 97 -1.41 19.61 -11.50
N GLY A 98 -0.28 19.37 -10.84
CA GLY A 98 0.97 20.09 -11.07
C GLY A 98 1.06 21.47 -10.43
N LYS A 99 0.11 21.86 -9.57
CA LYS A 99 0.18 23.13 -8.83
C LYS A 99 1.34 23.12 -7.86
N THR A 100 1.48 22.03 -7.09
CA THR A 100 2.64 21.80 -6.22
C THR A 100 3.12 20.36 -6.38
N TRP A 101 4.37 20.16 -5.97
CA TRP A 101 5.12 18.94 -6.17
C TRP A 101 5.75 18.48 -4.87
N LEU A 102 5.54 17.22 -4.54
CA LEU A 102 6.10 16.53 -3.39
C LEU A 102 7.44 15.93 -3.82
N ALA A 103 8.54 16.37 -3.21
CA ALA A 103 9.82 15.70 -3.40
C ALA A 103 9.77 14.35 -2.69
N VAL A 104 9.99 13.27 -3.44
CA VAL A 104 9.98 11.92 -2.89
C VAL A 104 11.35 11.66 -2.23
N PRO A 105 11.45 11.44 -0.92
CA PRO A 105 12.74 11.25 -0.26
C PRO A 105 13.30 9.85 -0.53
N ASP A 106 14.61 9.72 -0.37
CA ASP A 106 15.26 8.41 -0.24
C ASP A 106 15.15 7.89 1.19
N ASP A 107 15.16 6.56 1.31
CA ASP A 107 15.29 5.86 2.57
C ASP A 107 16.74 5.37 2.74
N ASP A 108 17.47 5.98 3.68
CA ASP A 108 18.86 5.61 3.97
C ASP A 108 18.97 4.40 4.92
N THR A 109 17.85 3.82 5.36
CA THR A 109 17.83 2.69 6.29
C THR A 109 18.40 1.43 5.63
N LEU A 110 19.37 0.79 6.27
CA LEU A 110 19.97 -0.44 5.76
C LEU A 110 18.93 -1.55 5.57
N GLY A 111 18.97 -2.22 4.42
CA GLY A 111 18.05 -3.30 4.08
C GLY A 111 16.77 -2.86 3.37
N TYR A 112 16.59 -1.56 3.13
CA TYR A 112 15.54 -1.03 2.26
C TYR A 112 16.13 -0.53 0.93
N PRO A 113 15.43 -0.74 -0.20
CA PRO A 113 15.80 -0.13 -1.47
C PRO A 113 15.68 1.39 -1.40
N ARG A 114 16.48 2.09 -2.22
CA ARG A 114 16.41 3.53 -2.40
C ARG A 114 15.65 3.86 -3.68
N ILE A 115 14.73 4.81 -3.61
CA ILE A 115 13.92 5.15 -4.78
C ILE A 115 14.76 5.84 -5.86
N SER A 116 15.84 6.55 -5.49
CA SER A 116 16.80 7.12 -6.43
C SER A 116 17.51 6.07 -7.29
N ASP A 117 17.80 4.90 -6.74
CA ASP A 117 18.44 3.79 -7.46
C ASP A 117 17.47 3.16 -8.50
N ASP A 118 16.17 3.22 -8.23
CA ASP A 118 15.10 2.68 -9.08
C ASP A 118 14.48 3.68 -10.06
N GLN A 119 14.89 4.95 -10.07
CA GLN A 119 14.22 6.00 -10.87
C GLN A 119 14.05 5.65 -12.35
N LYS A 120 14.95 4.84 -12.93
CA LYS A 120 14.88 4.43 -14.34
C LYS A 120 13.86 3.33 -14.62
N SER A 121 13.50 2.54 -13.61
CA SER A 121 12.52 1.44 -13.70
C SER A 121 11.12 1.89 -13.29
N LEU A 122 11.00 3.02 -12.59
CA LEU A 122 9.71 3.59 -12.21
C LEU A 122 8.89 3.99 -13.44
N SER A 123 7.62 3.63 -13.39
CA SER A 123 6.61 3.97 -14.39
C SER A 123 5.32 4.41 -13.71
N GLU A 124 4.32 4.83 -14.48
CA GLU A 124 3.02 5.24 -13.92
C GLU A 124 2.35 4.15 -13.09
N SER A 125 2.53 2.86 -13.44
CA SER A 125 1.95 1.77 -12.66
C SER A 125 2.55 1.65 -11.27
N ASN A 126 3.76 2.16 -11.05
CA ASN A 126 4.40 2.17 -9.74
C ASN A 126 3.79 3.21 -8.80
N ILE A 127 2.97 4.14 -9.30
CA ILE A 127 2.57 5.34 -8.57
C ILE A 127 1.05 5.41 -8.44
N TYR A 128 0.60 5.46 -7.20
CA TYR A 128 -0.78 5.77 -6.85
C TYR A 128 -0.90 7.23 -6.38
N VAL A 129 -1.91 7.94 -6.89
CA VAL A 129 -2.20 9.33 -6.52
C VAL A 129 -3.69 9.54 -6.32
N SER A 130 -4.08 9.96 -5.13
CA SER A 130 -5.41 10.46 -4.76
C SER A 130 -5.29 11.87 -4.14
N SER A 131 -6.41 12.52 -3.81
CA SER A 131 -6.35 13.77 -3.04
C SER A 131 -5.78 13.56 -1.63
N GLU A 132 -5.95 12.36 -1.08
CA GLU A 132 -5.62 12.02 0.31
C GLU A 132 -4.30 11.27 0.44
N ARG A 133 -3.69 10.82 -0.66
CA ARG A 133 -2.51 9.98 -0.62
C ARG A 133 -1.68 10.02 -1.89
N VAL A 134 -0.38 9.89 -1.70
CA VAL A 134 0.56 9.43 -2.72
C VAL A 134 1.23 8.17 -2.21
N ALA A 135 1.29 7.12 -3.02
CA ALA A 135 2.01 5.90 -2.72
C ALA A 135 2.83 5.43 -3.92
N ILE A 136 3.98 4.84 -3.66
CA ILE A 136 4.93 4.38 -4.67
C ILE A 136 5.38 2.98 -4.31
N VAL A 137 5.30 2.04 -5.25
CA VAL A 137 5.87 0.70 -5.11
C VAL A 137 7.16 0.60 -5.93
N TYR A 138 8.24 0.15 -5.30
CA TYR A 138 9.58 0.14 -5.87
C TYR A 138 10.44 -0.97 -5.23
N GLY A 139 11.71 -1.10 -5.62
CA GLY A 139 12.60 -2.15 -5.17
C GLY A 139 12.36 -3.49 -5.85
N GLY A 140 12.71 -4.57 -5.14
CA GLY A 140 12.56 -5.92 -5.67
C GLY A 140 13.60 -6.30 -6.72
N GLN A 141 14.71 -5.55 -6.81
CA GLN A 141 15.85 -5.91 -7.65
C GLN A 141 16.81 -6.84 -6.89
N GLY A 142 17.08 -8.01 -7.48
CA GLY A 142 17.95 -9.00 -6.88
C GLY A 142 17.55 -9.38 -5.45
N PRO A 143 18.43 -9.19 -4.45
CA PRO A 143 18.20 -9.60 -3.06
C PRO A 143 17.29 -8.62 -2.28
N GLU A 144 16.87 -7.52 -2.89
CA GLU A 144 16.04 -6.52 -2.25
C GLU A 144 14.58 -6.94 -2.22
N ASN A 145 13.88 -6.62 -1.14
CA ASN A 145 12.42 -6.74 -1.12
C ASN A 145 11.79 -5.59 -1.93
N ILE A 146 10.56 -5.81 -2.37
CA ILE A 146 9.67 -4.73 -2.82
C ILE A 146 9.33 -3.85 -1.61
N SER A 147 9.36 -2.54 -1.80
CA SER A 147 8.97 -1.55 -0.81
C SER A 147 7.81 -0.68 -1.30
N VAL A 148 7.06 -0.16 -0.34
CA VAL A 148 6.00 0.82 -0.54
C VAL A 148 6.34 2.06 0.27
N LEU A 149 6.52 3.18 -0.42
CA LEU A 149 6.74 4.50 0.18
C LEU A 149 5.46 5.33 -0.04
N PHE A 150 4.88 5.87 1.03
CA PHE A 150 3.67 6.68 0.89
C PHE A 150 3.63 7.88 1.84
N THR A 151 2.85 8.88 1.47
CA THR A 151 2.53 10.06 2.28
C THR A 151 1.03 10.32 2.22
N ASP A 152 0.44 10.65 3.36
CA ASP A 152 -0.96 11.06 3.44
C ASP A 152 -1.05 12.58 3.16
N GLY A 153 -2.13 13.02 2.53
CA GLY A 153 -2.32 14.40 2.05
C GLY A 153 -2.17 15.45 3.13
N GLN A 154 -2.53 15.13 4.38
CA GLN A 154 -2.36 15.99 5.55
C GLN A 154 -0.89 16.36 5.84
N TYR A 155 0.07 15.55 5.41
CA TYR A 155 1.50 15.79 5.63
C TYR A 155 2.15 16.58 4.50
N LEU A 156 1.50 16.74 3.35
CA LEU A 156 1.99 17.50 2.20
C LEU A 156 3.47 17.18 1.84
N GLY A 157 3.85 15.90 1.93
CA GLY A 157 5.21 15.42 1.63
C GLY A 157 6.26 15.65 2.73
N GLU A 158 5.90 16.22 3.88
CA GLU A 158 6.84 16.41 5.00
C GLU A 158 7.16 15.10 5.72
N ILE A 159 6.20 14.16 5.75
CA ILE A 159 6.37 12.84 6.36
C ILE A 159 5.98 11.77 5.35
N TRP A 160 6.90 10.84 5.14
CA TRP A 160 6.67 9.64 4.36
C TRP A 160 6.82 8.41 5.25
N ARG A 161 6.15 7.32 4.87
CA ARG A 161 6.22 6.02 5.55
C ARG A 161 6.69 4.98 4.55
N VAL A 162 7.65 4.16 4.95
CA VAL A 162 8.18 3.04 4.16
C VAL A 162 7.75 1.73 4.78
N TRP A 163 7.31 0.79 3.94
CA TRP A 163 7.03 -0.59 4.30
C TRP A 163 7.67 -1.54 3.30
N SER A 164 8.23 -2.64 3.79
CA SER A 164 8.79 -3.71 2.95
C SER A 164 7.81 -4.88 2.86
N LEU A 165 7.61 -5.41 1.66
CA LEU A 165 6.90 -6.66 1.43
C LEU A 165 7.87 -7.81 1.73
N SER A 166 7.79 -8.34 2.95
CA SER A 166 8.60 -9.48 3.39
C SER A 166 8.53 -10.65 2.40
N LYS A 167 9.67 -11.33 2.21
CA LYS A 167 9.81 -12.51 1.33
C LYS A 167 9.49 -12.25 -0.15
N SER A 168 9.54 -11.00 -0.59
CA SER A 168 9.42 -10.67 -2.02
C SER A 168 10.77 -10.69 -2.73
N ALA A 169 11.88 -10.58 -1.99
CA ALA A 169 13.24 -10.67 -2.52
C ALA A 169 13.48 -11.94 -3.33
N THR A 170 14.32 -11.80 -4.36
CA THR A 170 14.72 -12.93 -5.20
C THR A 170 16.15 -13.34 -4.85
N GLN A 171 16.51 -14.60 -5.02
CA GLN A 171 17.91 -15.03 -4.87
C GLN A 171 18.77 -14.68 -6.10
N ASN A 172 18.17 -14.07 -7.13
CA ASN A 172 18.85 -13.81 -8.40
C ASN A 172 19.35 -12.36 -8.45
N LEU A 173 20.63 -12.16 -8.10
CA LEU A 173 21.28 -10.84 -8.08
C LEU A 173 21.22 -10.06 -9.41
N GLN A 174 20.92 -10.71 -10.54
CA GLN A 174 20.83 -10.08 -11.86
C GLN A 174 19.41 -9.90 -12.39
N LYS A 175 18.40 -10.48 -11.72
CA LYS A 175 17.00 -10.43 -12.18
C LYS A 175 16.06 -10.18 -11.01
N GLY A 176 15.40 -9.02 -11.02
CA GLY A 176 14.32 -8.68 -10.11
C GLY A 176 12.95 -8.67 -10.77
N TYR A 177 12.02 -7.94 -10.16
CA TYR A 177 10.74 -7.61 -10.79
C TYR A 177 10.96 -6.60 -11.92
N GLU A 178 10.35 -6.87 -13.07
CA GLU A 178 10.41 -6.00 -14.26
C GLU A 178 9.33 -4.92 -14.23
N LYS A 179 8.16 -5.24 -13.62
CA LYS A 179 7.04 -4.31 -13.50
C LYS A 179 6.39 -4.47 -12.14
N LEU A 180 6.03 -3.33 -11.56
CA LEU A 180 5.27 -3.24 -10.34
C LEU A 180 4.04 -2.36 -10.60
N TYR A 181 2.93 -2.76 -9.99
CA TYR A 181 1.65 -2.09 -10.05
C TYR A 181 1.20 -1.81 -8.62
N ILE A 182 0.66 -0.63 -8.36
CA ILE A 182 0.00 -0.31 -7.11
C ILE A 182 -1.28 0.47 -7.37
N ASP A 183 -2.32 0.17 -6.62
CA ASP A 183 -3.53 0.97 -6.57
C ASP A 183 -4.23 0.81 -5.22
N PHE A 184 -5.11 1.74 -4.88
CA PHE A 184 -5.96 1.66 -3.72
C PHE A 184 -7.43 1.91 -4.05
N LEU A 185 -8.28 1.13 -3.40
CA LEU A 185 -9.73 1.18 -3.46
C LEU A 185 -10.33 1.70 -2.14
N ASN A 186 -11.62 2.01 -2.18
CA ASN A 186 -12.44 2.33 -1.00
C ASN A 186 -11.91 3.50 -0.18
N SER A 187 -11.55 4.60 -0.85
CA SER A 187 -10.92 5.77 -0.22
C SER A 187 -9.64 5.37 0.53
N ASP A 188 -8.74 4.69 -0.18
CA ASP A 188 -7.36 4.43 0.23
C ASP A 188 -7.24 3.39 1.37
N LYS A 189 -8.27 2.56 1.55
CA LYS A 189 -8.35 1.54 2.61
C LYS A 189 -7.87 0.16 2.17
N THR A 190 -8.20 -0.22 0.95
CA THR A 190 -7.80 -1.53 0.39
C THR A 190 -6.75 -1.28 -0.67
N GLY A 191 -5.54 -1.79 -0.47
CA GLY A 191 -4.46 -1.65 -1.45
C GLY A 191 -4.27 -2.94 -2.24
N TYR A 192 -3.91 -2.82 -3.52
CA TYR A 192 -3.44 -3.94 -4.33
C TYR A 192 -2.05 -3.64 -4.87
N ILE A 193 -1.20 -4.67 -4.88
CA ILE A 193 0.08 -4.65 -5.58
C ILE A 193 0.17 -5.86 -6.50
N VAL A 194 0.67 -5.66 -7.71
CA VAL A 194 1.09 -6.75 -8.60
C VAL A 194 2.54 -6.59 -8.96
N ALA A 195 3.30 -7.67 -8.84
CA ALA A 195 4.71 -7.72 -9.14
C ALA A 195 4.95 -8.78 -10.22
N ILE A 196 5.60 -8.38 -11.31
CA ILE A 196 5.85 -9.22 -12.47
C ILE A 196 7.35 -9.39 -12.65
N ARG A 197 7.82 -10.63 -12.75
CA ARG A 197 9.21 -10.96 -13.08
C ARG A 197 9.29 -12.02 -14.18
N LYS A 198 10.45 -12.13 -14.83
CA LYS A 198 10.74 -13.21 -15.77
C LYS A 198 11.64 -14.28 -15.17
N GLU A 199 11.23 -15.53 -15.31
CA GLU A 199 12.00 -16.71 -14.98
C GLU A 199 12.23 -17.54 -16.25
N GLY A 200 13.37 -17.31 -16.90
CA GLY A 200 13.63 -17.85 -18.24
C GLY A 200 12.69 -17.24 -19.28
N GLU A 201 11.89 -18.09 -19.94
CA GLU A 201 10.84 -17.66 -20.89
C GLU A 201 9.48 -17.45 -20.21
N GLN A 202 9.33 -17.83 -18.94
CA GLN A 202 8.07 -17.71 -18.22
C GLN A 202 7.97 -16.37 -17.49
N GLN A 203 6.76 -15.84 -17.43
CA GLN A 203 6.42 -14.69 -16.62
C GLN A 203 5.80 -15.17 -15.30
N VAL A 204 6.38 -14.76 -14.19
CA VAL A 204 5.85 -15.02 -12.85
C VAL A 204 5.19 -13.75 -12.35
N VAL A 205 3.92 -13.87 -11.99
CA VAL A 205 3.10 -12.77 -11.50
C VAL A 205 2.68 -13.07 -10.07
N THR A 206 2.96 -12.15 -9.16
CA THR A 206 2.59 -12.24 -7.74
C THR A 206 1.67 -11.07 -7.40
N ALA A 207 0.58 -11.36 -6.68
CA ALA A 207 -0.36 -10.35 -6.22
C ALA A 207 -0.33 -10.22 -4.69
N TYR A 208 -0.58 -9.01 -4.21
CA TYR A 208 -0.67 -8.71 -2.78
C TYR A 208 -1.89 -7.84 -2.51
N ARG A 209 -2.47 -8.00 -1.33
CA ARG A 209 -3.56 -7.16 -0.82
C ARG A 209 -3.18 -6.56 0.52
N SER A 210 -3.51 -5.28 0.69
CA SER A 210 -3.60 -4.63 1.99
C SER A 210 -5.07 -4.36 2.35
N VAL A 211 -5.42 -4.57 3.62
CA VAL A 211 -6.75 -4.23 4.18
C VAL A 211 -6.68 -3.13 5.25
N ASN A 212 -5.51 -2.52 5.42
CA ASN A 212 -5.22 -1.52 6.45
C ASN A 212 -4.46 -0.33 5.86
N SER A 213 -4.91 0.17 4.71
CA SER A 213 -4.33 1.34 4.06
C SER A 213 -2.83 1.19 3.78
N GLY A 214 -2.41 0.03 3.30
CA GLY A 214 -1.05 -0.18 2.79
C GLY A 214 0.02 -0.34 3.88
N ILE A 215 -0.39 -0.53 5.13
CA ILE A 215 0.52 -0.79 6.26
C ILE A 215 1.07 -2.22 6.16
N THR A 216 0.20 -3.21 5.99
CA THR A 216 0.62 -4.60 5.76
C THR A 216 0.07 -5.13 4.45
N TRP A 217 0.78 -6.10 3.88
CA TRP A 217 0.50 -6.68 2.57
C TRP A 217 0.57 -8.20 2.65
N ASP A 218 -0.54 -8.85 2.35
CA ASP A 218 -0.64 -10.31 2.31
C ASP A 218 -0.57 -10.78 0.86
N ALA A 219 0.23 -11.81 0.60
CA ALA A 219 0.27 -12.44 -0.73
C ALA A 219 -1.08 -13.10 -1.03
N VAL A 220 -1.56 -12.95 -2.26
CA VAL A 220 -2.81 -13.55 -2.73
C VAL A 220 -2.46 -14.73 -3.63
N HIS A 221 -2.93 -15.92 -3.25
CA HIS A 221 -2.66 -17.15 -4.00
C HIS A 221 -3.43 -17.19 -5.31
N THR A 222 -2.85 -17.81 -6.34
CA THR A 222 -3.44 -17.91 -7.70
C THR A 222 -4.76 -18.68 -7.75
N ASN A 223 -5.07 -19.49 -6.74
CA ASN A 223 -6.34 -20.20 -6.60
C ASN A 223 -7.42 -19.41 -5.84
N ASP A 224 -7.08 -18.27 -5.26
CA ASP A 224 -8.02 -17.37 -4.60
C ASP A 224 -8.79 -16.56 -5.67
N PRO A 225 -10.13 -16.51 -5.65
CA PRO A 225 -10.91 -15.65 -6.55
C PRO A 225 -10.44 -14.19 -6.59
N LEU A 226 -9.93 -13.69 -5.45
CA LEU A 226 -9.37 -12.34 -5.34
C LEU A 226 -8.19 -12.12 -6.28
N TYR A 227 -7.38 -13.15 -6.57
CA TYR A 227 -6.24 -13.02 -7.48
C TYR A 227 -6.69 -12.52 -8.85
N ASN A 228 -7.73 -13.13 -9.40
CA ASN A 228 -8.27 -12.77 -10.71
C ASN A 228 -8.92 -11.38 -10.70
N GLU A 229 -9.52 -10.97 -9.58
CA GLU A 229 -10.03 -9.61 -9.39
C GLU A 229 -8.89 -8.58 -9.45
N ILE A 230 -7.79 -8.85 -8.76
CA ILE A 230 -6.60 -7.98 -8.77
C ILE A 230 -5.99 -7.90 -10.17
N MET A 231 -5.81 -9.02 -10.87
CA MET A 231 -5.28 -9.00 -12.24
C MET A 231 -6.16 -8.15 -13.16
N LYS A 232 -7.47 -8.40 -13.12
CA LYS A 232 -8.44 -7.64 -13.91
C LYS A 232 -8.42 -6.15 -13.59
N HIS A 233 -8.25 -5.79 -12.32
CA HIS A 233 -8.15 -4.40 -11.87
C HIS A 233 -7.00 -3.66 -12.58
N PHE A 234 -5.85 -4.32 -12.77
CA PHE A 234 -4.70 -3.77 -13.48
C PHE A 234 -4.69 -4.04 -15.00
N GLY A 235 -5.72 -4.69 -15.53
CA GLY A 235 -5.79 -5.07 -16.95
C GLY A 235 -4.77 -6.13 -17.36
N LEU A 236 -4.41 -7.03 -16.43
CA LEU A 236 -3.49 -8.15 -16.61
C LEU A 236 -4.22 -9.48 -16.79
#